data_AF-A0A843VEL2-F1
#
_entry.id   AF-A0A843VEL2-F1
#
_cell.length_a   1.000
_cell.length_b   1.000
_cell.length_c   1.000
_cell.angle_alpha   90.00
_cell.angle_beta   90.00
_cell.angle_gamma   90.00
#
_symmetry.space_group_name_H-M   'P 1'
#
loop_
_entity.id
_entity.type
_entity.pdbx_description
1 polymer ?
#
loop_
_entity_poly.entity_id
_entity_poly.type
_entity_poly.pdbx_seq_one_letter_code
_entity_poly.pdbx_strand_id
1 'polypeptide(L)'
;MLLAITQGNLLPLSPSPLPFPRQASSFRAWGCSARRRSPAPFPICAASEYPTPSAPPRRLTRGFSSSSSSPPPQPDHILPDEEEMEEADIGMWIGEGNGEGRGQKKKHLSELSSWGIGGPCRYFLEASSPSQLISAVRYCRARSVPFLIVGKGSNCLFDDRGFDGCVILNRLNSTERTGPGAYRVGSGYPFNRLGVECSRDGYSGLEFAGGVPGTVGGAAFMNAGANGQETSDCIESVQISTTQGWVRVLDRDDLTFGYRRSCFQEMEDLAAILAVTFRLTPSVSALEQQRRFLERRRKSQPLGEKSAGSVFRNPHDSEMSAGQLIEKAGLKGFKLGGAKVSEVHANFFINFDGSTSRDMRGLISLVKEKVHQKFGVELHEEVRYVSYNVIERVR
;
A
#
# COMPACT_ATOMS: atom_id res chain seq x y z
N MET A 1 -7.70 -20.90 -38.67
CA MET A 1 -8.92 -21.71 -38.83
C MET A 1 -10.05 -20.94 -38.14
N LEU A 2 -10.67 -19.99 -38.87
CA LEU A 2 -12.13 -19.81 -39.08
C LEU A 2 -12.98 -20.02 -37.80
N LEU A 3 -13.80 -19.09 -37.32
CA LEU A 3 -14.77 -18.25 -38.04
C LEU A 3 -15.19 -17.00 -37.23
N ALA A 4 -15.48 -15.94 -37.97
CA ALA A 4 -16.18 -14.73 -37.54
C ALA A 4 -17.71 -14.89 -37.70
N ILE A 5 -18.50 -14.27 -36.81
CA ILE A 5 -19.93 -13.97 -37.03
C ILE A 5 -20.26 -12.55 -36.51
N THR A 6 -20.37 -11.66 -37.50
CA THR A 6 -21.33 -10.57 -37.76
C THR A 6 -21.85 -9.58 -36.71
N GLN A 7 -21.80 -8.33 -37.17
CA GLN A 7 -22.42 -7.09 -36.73
C GLN A 7 -23.96 -7.12 -36.62
N GLY A 8 -24.50 -6.25 -35.76
CA GLY A 8 -25.88 -5.77 -35.79
C GLY A 8 -25.95 -4.34 -35.26
N ASN A 9 -25.94 -3.36 -36.17
CA ASN A 9 -26.22 -1.94 -35.92
C ASN A 9 -27.74 -1.73 -35.88
N LEU A 10 -28.28 -1.05 -34.85
CA LEU A 10 -29.45 -0.18 -34.98
C LEU A 10 -29.31 1.04 -34.04
N LEU A 11 -29.60 2.19 -34.63
CA LEU A 11 -29.43 3.58 -34.18
C LEU A 11 -30.53 4.05 -33.19
N PRO A 12 -30.44 5.27 -32.63
CA PRO A 12 -30.94 5.63 -31.30
C PRO A 12 -32.36 6.19 -31.31
N LEU A 13 -33.02 6.13 -30.15
CA LEU A 13 -34.28 6.82 -29.89
C LEU A 13 -34.15 7.67 -28.62
N SER A 14 -34.12 8.99 -28.81
CA SER A 14 -34.66 9.99 -27.89
C SER A 14 -35.61 10.86 -28.69
N PRO A 15 -36.79 11.20 -28.15
CA PRO A 15 -36.98 12.53 -27.52
C PRO A 15 -37.96 12.41 -26.31
N SER A 16 -38.10 13.25 -25.29
CA SER A 16 -38.26 14.70 -25.15
C SER A 16 -38.38 15.01 -23.64
N PRO A 17 -38.20 16.26 -23.18
CA PRO A 17 -38.26 16.66 -21.77
C PRO A 17 -39.69 16.99 -21.30
N LEU A 18 -39.96 16.81 -20.01
CA LEU A 18 -41.14 17.36 -19.33
C LEU A 18 -40.74 18.38 -18.24
N PRO A 19 -41.60 19.36 -17.94
CA PRO A 19 -41.20 20.65 -17.36
C PRO A 19 -41.40 20.70 -15.84
N PHE A 20 -40.58 21.48 -15.14
CA PHE A 20 -40.93 22.03 -13.83
C PHE A 20 -40.48 23.50 -13.71
N PRO A 21 -41.19 24.30 -12.90
CA PRO A 21 -41.43 25.71 -13.17
C PRO A 21 -40.37 26.65 -12.61
N ARG A 22 -40.29 27.82 -13.24
CA ARG A 22 -39.66 29.03 -12.71
C ARG A 22 -40.46 29.52 -11.50
N GLN A 23 -39.77 29.80 -10.39
CA GLN A 23 -40.15 30.89 -9.50
C GLN A 23 -39.01 31.90 -9.42
N ALA A 24 -39.35 33.12 -9.78
CA ALA A 24 -38.57 34.32 -9.56
C ALA A 24 -39.22 35.10 -8.39
N SER A 25 -38.40 35.53 -7.44
CA SER A 25 -38.67 36.63 -6.50
C SER A 25 -37.30 37.10 -6.03
N SER A 26 -36.71 38.14 -6.62
CA SER A 26 -36.99 39.58 -6.45
C SER A 26 -36.50 40.16 -5.11
N PHE A 27 -35.85 41.33 -5.25
CA PHE A 27 -35.41 42.29 -4.23
C PHE A 27 -34.10 41.94 -3.47
N ARG A 28 -33.18 42.87 -3.20
CA ARG A 28 -33.18 44.34 -3.28
C ARG A 28 -31.71 44.81 -3.28
N ALA A 29 -31.34 45.65 -4.23
CA ALA A 29 -30.11 46.43 -4.18
C ALA A 29 -30.33 47.64 -3.27
N TRP A 30 -29.43 47.86 -2.30
CA TRP A 30 -29.21 49.14 -1.63
C TRP A 30 -27.71 49.41 -1.66
N GLY A 31 -27.33 50.53 -2.26
CA GLY A 31 -25.96 51.00 -2.33
C GLY A 31 -25.50 51.72 -1.07
N CYS A 32 -24.20 52.02 -1.00
CA CYS A 32 -23.64 53.37 -1.15
C CYS A 32 -22.30 53.49 -0.40
N SER A 33 -21.42 54.36 -0.94
CA SER A 33 -20.33 55.08 -0.25
C SER A 33 -19.08 54.27 0.17
N ALA A 34 -17.99 54.28 -0.61
CA ALA A 34 -16.94 55.32 -0.69
C ALA A 34 -15.98 55.38 0.51
N ARG A 35 -14.70 55.02 0.31
CA ARG A 35 -13.55 55.96 0.26
C ARG A 35 -12.21 55.22 0.15
N ARG A 36 -11.32 55.92 -0.55
CA ARG A 36 -9.93 55.60 -0.92
C ARG A 36 -9.01 55.45 0.30
N ARG A 37 -7.95 54.64 0.15
CA ARG A 37 -6.55 55.07 0.35
C ARG A 37 -5.58 54.03 -0.24
N SER A 38 -4.77 54.46 -1.20
CA SER A 38 -3.50 53.85 -1.58
C SER A 38 -2.47 53.99 -0.42
N PRO A 39 -1.35 53.25 -0.45
CA PRO A 39 -0.17 53.78 -1.15
C PRO A 39 0.55 52.76 -2.04
N ALA A 40 1.45 53.33 -2.83
CA ALA A 40 2.22 52.76 -3.94
C ALA A 40 3.65 52.31 -3.47
N PRO A 41 4.68 52.15 -4.33
CA PRO A 41 5.32 50.84 -4.59
C PRO A 41 6.86 50.81 -4.42
N PHE A 42 7.48 49.65 -4.73
CA PHE A 42 8.90 49.38 -5.08
C PHE A 42 9.95 49.33 -3.93
N PRO A 43 11.15 48.69 -4.11
CA PRO A 43 11.82 48.38 -5.38
C PRO A 43 12.46 46.99 -5.58
N ILE A 44 12.80 46.76 -6.85
CA ILE A 44 13.67 45.75 -7.44
C ILE A 44 15.13 46.22 -7.38
N CYS A 45 16.05 45.29 -7.15
CA CYS A 45 17.49 45.18 -7.51
C CYS A 45 18.19 44.39 -6.38
N ALA A 46 19.08 43.43 -6.59
CA ALA A 46 20.07 43.27 -7.66
C ALA A 46 20.38 41.80 -7.94
N ALA A 47 20.93 41.58 -9.14
CA ALA A 47 21.50 40.34 -9.63
C ALA A 47 22.73 39.89 -8.81
N SER A 48 22.89 38.58 -8.64
CA SER A 48 24.20 37.96 -8.42
C SER A 48 24.37 36.80 -9.39
N GLU A 49 25.53 36.78 -10.01
CA GLU A 49 25.94 36.00 -11.17
C GLU A 49 25.99 34.49 -10.88
N TYR A 50 25.45 33.69 -11.79
CA TYR A 50 25.69 32.25 -11.84
C TYR A 50 26.83 31.98 -12.84
N PRO A 51 27.89 31.23 -12.47
CA PRO A 51 28.88 30.79 -13.43
C PRO A 51 28.30 29.66 -14.31
N THR A 52 28.48 29.83 -15.61
CA THR A 52 28.17 28.89 -16.69
C THR A 52 28.90 27.54 -16.54
N PRO A 53 28.26 26.39 -16.81
CA PRO A 53 28.99 25.15 -17.00
C PRO A 53 29.65 25.11 -18.38
N SER A 54 30.95 24.83 -18.38
CA SER A 54 31.79 24.64 -19.56
C SER A 54 31.40 23.38 -20.35
N ALA A 55 31.55 23.47 -21.67
CA ALA A 55 31.27 22.41 -22.64
C ALA A 55 32.08 21.12 -22.38
N PRO A 56 31.57 19.93 -22.74
CA PRO A 56 32.29 18.67 -22.57
C PRO A 56 33.41 18.54 -23.61
N PRO A 57 34.59 18.02 -23.27
CA PRO A 57 35.61 17.71 -24.25
C PRO A 57 35.25 16.47 -25.09
N ARG A 58 35.73 16.52 -26.33
CA ARG A 58 35.49 15.59 -27.44
C ARG A 58 35.88 14.14 -27.14
N ARG A 59 35.08 13.22 -27.69
CA ARG A 59 35.37 11.79 -27.88
C ARG A 59 36.77 11.58 -28.45
N LEU A 60 37.58 10.79 -27.74
CA LEU A 60 38.67 10.01 -28.33
C LEU A 60 38.16 8.59 -28.55
N THR A 61 38.01 8.21 -29.82
CA THR A 61 37.78 6.84 -30.25
C THR A 61 39.06 6.03 -30.05
N ARG A 62 39.05 5.05 -29.17
CA ARG A 62 40.06 3.99 -29.12
C ARG A 62 39.41 2.62 -29.28
N GLY A 63 39.86 1.95 -30.35
CA GLY A 63 39.97 0.50 -30.57
C GLY A 63 38.96 -0.44 -29.93
N PHE A 64 38.13 -1.04 -30.77
CA PHE A 64 37.59 -2.37 -30.51
C PHE A 64 38.75 -3.37 -30.33
N SER A 65 38.79 -4.04 -29.19
CA SER A 65 39.46 -5.32 -29.05
C SER A 65 38.47 -6.28 -28.40
N SER A 66 38.21 -7.39 -29.07
CA SER A 66 37.30 -8.44 -28.69
C SER A 66 37.90 -9.24 -27.53
N SER A 67 37.30 -9.15 -26.35
CA SER A 67 37.47 -10.13 -25.28
C SER A 67 36.08 -10.64 -24.87
N SER A 68 35.94 -11.96 -24.91
CA SER A 68 34.77 -12.71 -24.47
C SER A 68 34.52 -12.43 -22.99
N SER A 69 33.55 -11.57 -22.67
CA SER A 69 33.09 -11.37 -21.31
C SER A 69 32.05 -12.44 -20.97
N SER A 70 32.43 -13.34 -20.06
CA SER A 70 31.50 -14.21 -19.32
C SER A 70 30.31 -13.39 -18.78
N PRO A 71 29.11 -13.99 -18.67
CA PRO A 71 27.98 -13.30 -18.05
C PRO A 71 28.33 -12.85 -16.63
N PRO A 72 27.73 -11.75 -16.14
CA PRO A 72 27.97 -11.27 -14.78
C PRO A 72 27.67 -12.37 -13.77
N PRO A 73 28.38 -12.41 -12.62
CA PRO A 73 28.13 -13.38 -11.57
C PRO A 73 26.66 -13.28 -11.15
N GLN A 74 25.97 -14.42 -11.18
CA GLN A 74 24.61 -14.54 -10.66
C GLN A 74 24.67 -14.21 -9.15
N PRO A 75 23.72 -13.43 -8.60
CA PRO A 75 23.72 -13.12 -7.18
C PRO A 75 23.65 -14.41 -6.37
N ASP A 76 24.47 -14.52 -5.31
CA ASP A 76 24.62 -15.71 -4.49
C ASP A 76 23.25 -16.25 -4.04
N HIS A 77 22.80 -17.33 -4.68
CA HIS A 77 21.57 -18.02 -4.34
C HIS A 77 21.86 -18.98 -3.20
N ILE A 78 21.41 -18.64 -2.00
CA ILE A 78 21.53 -19.50 -0.82
C ILE A 78 20.25 -20.34 -0.73
N LEU A 79 20.40 -21.67 -0.77
CA LEU A 79 19.35 -22.59 -0.33
C LEU A 79 19.24 -22.47 1.20
N PRO A 80 18.03 -22.40 1.79
CA PRO A 80 17.91 -22.36 3.24
C PRO A 80 18.51 -23.63 3.87
N ASP A 81 19.36 -23.46 4.89
CA ASP A 81 20.09 -24.52 5.60
C ASP A 81 19.24 -25.31 6.64
N GLU A 82 17.91 -25.34 6.51
CA GLU A 82 17.03 -25.98 7.50
C GLU A 82 16.08 -27.01 6.87
N GLU A 83 15.82 -28.10 7.62
CA GLU A 83 14.97 -29.25 7.27
C GLU A 83 13.73 -28.82 6.46
N GLU A 84 13.70 -29.17 5.18
CA GLU A 84 12.52 -29.00 4.34
C GLU A 84 11.36 -29.78 4.99
N MET A 85 10.22 -29.12 5.21
CA MET A 85 9.02 -29.85 5.63
C MET A 85 8.65 -30.86 4.54
N GLU A 86 8.38 -32.11 4.94
CA GLU A 86 7.94 -33.12 3.98
C GLU A 86 6.63 -32.69 3.29
N GLU A 87 6.47 -33.01 2.01
CA GLU A 87 5.27 -32.62 1.25
C GLU A 87 3.97 -33.10 1.90
N ALA A 88 4.00 -34.26 2.56
CA ALA A 88 2.87 -34.81 3.31
C ALA A 88 2.48 -33.92 4.51
N ASP A 89 3.48 -33.40 5.23
CA ASP A 89 3.27 -32.48 6.35
C ASP A 89 2.71 -31.15 5.87
N ILE A 90 3.18 -30.65 4.72
CA ILE A 90 2.66 -29.41 4.13
C ILE A 90 1.21 -29.61 3.63
N GLY A 91 0.90 -30.76 3.03
CA GLY A 91 -0.47 -31.09 2.60
C GLY A 91 -1.45 -31.23 3.77
N MET A 92 -1.01 -31.82 4.89
CA MET A 92 -1.78 -31.83 6.14
C MET A 92 -1.90 -30.42 6.74
N TRP A 93 -0.85 -29.62 6.68
CA TRP A 93 -0.80 -28.26 7.21
C TRP A 93 -1.66 -27.27 6.42
N ILE A 94 -1.78 -27.44 5.11
CA ILE A 94 -2.65 -26.66 4.20
C ILE A 94 -4.11 -27.14 4.28
N GLY A 95 -4.35 -28.33 4.86
CA GLY A 95 -5.68 -28.88 5.08
C GLY A 95 -6.21 -29.75 3.93
N GLU A 96 -5.33 -30.24 3.04
CA GLU A 96 -5.73 -31.14 1.93
C GLU A 96 -6.00 -32.59 2.41
N GLY A 97 -5.46 -33.00 3.55
CA GLY A 97 -5.62 -34.34 4.12
C GLY A 97 -6.94 -34.60 4.86
N ASN A 98 -7.71 -33.56 5.18
CA ASN A 98 -9.04 -33.69 5.77
C ASN A 98 -10.09 -33.56 4.68
N GLY A 99 -10.25 -34.61 3.86
CA GLY A 99 -11.29 -34.67 2.83
C GLY A 99 -12.63 -34.23 3.41
N GLU A 100 -13.18 -33.12 2.89
CA GLU A 100 -14.47 -32.51 3.28
C GLU A 100 -14.91 -32.87 4.71
N GLY A 101 -14.05 -32.61 5.68
CA GLY A 101 -14.32 -32.93 7.07
C GLY A 101 -15.48 -32.08 7.57
N ARG A 102 -16.68 -32.67 7.60
CA ARG A 102 -17.87 -32.11 8.26
C ARG A 102 -17.47 -31.54 9.63
N GLY A 103 -17.23 -30.24 9.72
CA GLY A 103 -17.02 -29.53 10.98
C GLY A 103 -15.86 -28.53 11.05
N GLN A 104 -14.90 -28.50 10.12
CA GLN A 104 -13.84 -27.48 10.16
C GLN A 104 -14.36 -26.13 9.62
N LYS A 105 -14.50 -25.13 10.49
CA LYS A 105 -14.89 -23.77 10.09
C LYS A 105 -13.85 -23.21 9.12
N LYS A 106 -14.26 -22.86 7.90
CA LYS A 106 -13.40 -22.16 6.93
C LYS A 106 -12.93 -20.83 7.53
N LYS A 107 -11.65 -20.50 7.42
CA LYS A 107 -11.09 -19.22 7.88
C LYS A 107 -11.61 -18.08 7.00
N HIS A 108 -12.18 -17.04 7.59
CA HIS A 108 -12.64 -15.87 6.84
C HIS A 108 -11.55 -14.79 6.73
N LEU A 109 -11.42 -14.20 5.55
CA LEU A 109 -10.49 -13.09 5.28
C LEU A 109 -10.88 -11.82 6.05
N SER A 110 -12.15 -11.65 6.41
CA SER A 110 -12.59 -10.57 7.30
C SER A 110 -11.90 -10.60 8.66
N GLU A 111 -11.49 -11.77 9.17
CA GLU A 111 -10.73 -11.89 10.42
C GLU A 111 -9.27 -11.42 10.29
N LEU A 112 -8.77 -11.31 9.05
CA LEU A 112 -7.41 -10.89 8.74
C LEU A 112 -7.32 -9.44 8.26
N SER A 113 -8.46 -8.77 8.03
CA SER A 113 -8.55 -7.40 7.52
C SER A 113 -8.93 -6.41 8.62
N SER A 114 -8.28 -5.25 8.64
CA SER A 114 -8.68 -4.17 9.55
C SER A 114 -10.03 -3.54 9.19
N TRP A 115 -10.50 -3.71 7.94
CA TRP A 115 -11.87 -3.39 7.56
C TRP A 115 -12.89 -4.41 8.09
N GLY A 116 -12.47 -5.62 8.43
CA GLY A 116 -13.40 -6.69 8.80
C GLY A 116 -14.27 -7.16 7.62
N ILE A 117 -13.75 -7.07 6.39
CA ILE A 117 -14.45 -7.42 5.14
C ILE A 117 -13.68 -8.52 4.42
N GLY A 118 -14.38 -9.56 3.95
CA GLY A 118 -13.80 -10.66 3.20
C GLY A 118 -14.46 -12.01 3.45
N GLY A 119 -14.65 -12.78 2.38
CA GLY A 119 -15.22 -14.14 2.42
C GLY A 119 -14.26 -15.23 2.92
N PRO A 120 -14.63 -16.50 2.82
CA PRO A 120 -13.81 -17.63 3.24
C PRO A 120 -12.61 -17.87 2.31
N CYS A 121 -11.46 -18.24 2.85
CA CYS A 121 -10.35 -18.74 2.04
C CYS A 121 -10.45 -20.27 1.88
N ARG A 122 -9.95 -20.78 0.75
CA ARG A 122 -9.94 -22.22 0.47
C ARG A 122 -8.93 -22.96 1.34
N TYR A 123 -7.70 -22.46 1.40
CA TYR A 123 -6.67 -22.95 2.31
C TYR A 123 -6.08 -21.80 3.13
N PHE A 124 -5.67 -22.10 4.36
CA PHE A 124 -5.10 -21.14 5.29
C PHE A 124 -4.00 -21.77 6.11
N LEU A 125 -2.88 -21.07 6.26
CA LEU A 125 -1.80 -21.44 7.16
C LEU A 125 -1.10 -20.21 7.73
N GLU A 126 -0.41 -20.38 8.86
CA GLU A 126 0.43 -19.35 9.48
C GLU A 126 1.89 -19.76 9.40
N ALA A 127 2.72 -18.97 8.71
CA ALA A 127 4.16 -19.24 8.61
C ALA A 127 4.93 -18.39 9.63
N SER A 128 5.60 -19.05 10.58
CA SER A 128 6.34 -18.40 11.67
C SER A 128 7.86 -18.44 11.51
N SER A 129 8.36 -19.20 10.52
CA SER A 129 9.77 -19.22 10.13
C SER A 129 9.95 -18.99 8.61
N PRO A 130 11.13 -18.54 8.16
CA PRO A 130 11.45 -18.47 6.72
C PRO A 130 11.26 -19.81 6.01
N SER A 131 11.72 -20.91 6.60
CA SER A 131 11.65 -22.27 6.06
C SER A 131 10.21 -22.71 5.84
N GLN A 132 9.32 -22.45 6.81
CA GLN A 132 7.88 -22.66 6.71
C GLN A 132 7.24 -21.85 5.57
N LEU A 133 7.58 -20.57 5.46
CA LEU A 133 7.03 -19.68 4.44
C LEU A 133 7.46 -20.13 3.03
N ILE A 134 8.75 -20.43 2.85
CA ILE A 134 9.33 -20.89 1.58
C ILE A 134 8.72 -22.24 1.18
N SER A 135 8.57 -23.16 2.13
CA SER A 135 7.96 -24.48 1.88
C SER A 135 6.50 -24.36 1.44
N ALA A 136 5.71 -23.50 2.08
CA ALA A 136 4.32 -23.22 1.68
C ALA A 136 4.24 -22.65 0.26
N VAL A 137 5.13 -21.71 -0.11
CA VAL A 137 5.19 -21.15 -1.47
C VAL A 137 5.55 -22.22 -2.49
N ARG A 138 6.57 -23.05 -2.22
CA ARG A 138 6.99 -24.15 -3.10
C ARG A 138 5.87 -25.15 -3.31
N TYR A 139 5.16 -25.52 -2.25
CA TYR A 139 4.01 -26.42 -2.31
C TYR A 139 2.89 -25.87 -3.21
N CYS A 140 2.48 -24.62 -2.97
CA CYS A 140 1.43 -23.97 -3.76
C CYS A 140 1.82 -23.94 -5.24
N ARG A 141 3.08 -23.60 -5.53
CA ARG A 141 3.60 -23.58 -6.89
C ARG A 141 3.59 -24.96 -7.55
N ALA A 142 4.10 -25.99 -6.87
CA ALA A 142 4.19 -27.35 -7.41
C ALA A 142 2.81 -27.89 -7.83
N ARG A 143 1.75 -27.47 -7.13
CA ARG A 143 0.35 -27.86 -7.37
C ARG A 143 -0.47 -26.84 -8.16
N SER A 144 0.16 -25.78 -8.66
CA SER A 144 -0.52 -24.67 -9.35
C SER A 144 -1.68 -24.05 -8.55
N VAL A 145 -1.56 -24.05 -7.23
CA VAL A 145 -2.50 -23.39 -6.31
C VAL A 145 -2.11 -21.92 -6.20
N PRO A 146 -2.99 -20.96 -6.55
CA PRO A 146 -2.75 -19.54 -6.29
C PRO A 146 -2.52 -19.31 -4.80
N PHE A 147 -1.57 -18.46 -4.45
CA PHE A 147 -1.32 -18.12 -3.05
C PHE A 147 -1.31 -16.62 -2.83
N LEU A 148 -1.58 -16.22 -1.59
CA LEU A 148 -1.55 -14.85 -1.12
C LEU A 148 -0.84 -14.80 0.23
N ILE A 149 0.21 -13.97 0.33
CA ILE A 149 0.89 -13.72 1.60
C ILE A 149 0.29 -12.48 2.25
N VAL A 150 -0.23 -12.63 3.46
CA VAL A 150 -0.90 -11.55 4.19
C VAL A 150 -0.10 -11.21 5.45
N GLY A 151 0.12 -9.92 5.69
CA GLY A 151 0.58 -9.39 6.97
C GLY A 151 -0.61 -9.24 7.94
N LYS A 152 -0.91 -8.01 8.36
CA LYS A 152 -2.12 -7.71 9.18
C LYS A 152 -3.37 -7.35 8.36
N GLY A 153 -3.33 -7.50 7.04
CA GLY A 153 -4.42 -7.10 6.11
C GLY A 153 -4.89 -5.66 6.26
N SER A 154 -4.04 -4.76 6.79
CA SER A 154 -4.43 -3.38 7.12
C SER A 154 -4.45 -2.44 5.92
N ASN A 155 -4.11 -2.93 4.73
CA ASN A 155 -4.17 -2.23 3.45
C ASN A 155 -4.89 -3.07 2.37
N CYS A 156 -5.77 -3.98 2.80
CA CYS A 156 -6.40 -4.99 1.93
C CYS A 156 -7.93 -4.97 2.05
N LEU A 157 -8.59 -4.89 0.90
CA LEU A 157 -10.01 -5.17 0.73
C LEU A 157 -10.16 -6.55 0.09
N PHE A 158 -10.69 -7.52 0.82
CA PHE A 158 -10.92 -8.87 0.30
C PHE A 158 -12.32 -8.99 -0.29
N ASP A 159 -12.45 -9.73 -1.40
CA ASP A 159 -13.73 -10.07 -2.03
C ASP A 159 -14.66 -10.81 -1.04
N ASP A 160 -15.97 -10.52 -1.12
CA ASP A 160 -16.99 -11.17 -0.30
C ASP A 160 -17.08 -12.68 -0.53
N ARG A 161 -16.68 -13.15 -1.72
CA ARG A 161 -16.59 -14.58 -2.05
C ARG A 161 -15.36 -15.24 -1.42
N GLY A 162 -14.37 -14.45 -1.01
CA GLY A 162 -13.13 -14.91 -0.40
C GLY A 162 -11.97 -15.03 -1.38
N PHE A 163 -11.16 -16.07 -1.25
CA PHE A 163 -9.99 -16.33 -2.10
C PHE A 163 -9.89 -17.83 -2.44
N ASP A 164 -9.95 -18.16 -3.73
CA ASP A 164 -9.79 -19.54 -4.22
C ASP A 164 -8.30 -19.90 -4.38
N GLY A 165 -7.65 -20.09 -3.24
CA GLY A 165 -6.23 -20.41 -3.16
C GLY A 165 -5.77 -20.54 -1.71
N CYS A 166 -4.45 -20.53 -1.53
CA CYS A 166 -3.82 -20.59 -0.23
C CYS A 166 -3.51 -19.20 0.34
N VAL A 167 -4.04 -18.90 1.52
CA VAL A 167 -3.69 -17.69 2.27
C VAL A 167 -2.62 -18.04 3.30
N ILE A 168 -1.45 -17.43 3.16
CA ILE A 168 -0.31 -17.61 4.05
C ILE A 168 -0.20 -16.37 4.94
N LEU A 169 -0.56 -16.51 6.22
CA LEU A 169 -0.40 -15.45 7.20
C LEU A 169 1.06 -15.39 7.66
N ASN A 170 1.73 -14.27 7.37
CA ASN A 170 3.12 -14.06 7.72
C ASN A 170 3.28 -13.68 9.21
N ARG A 171 3.90 -14.59 9.97
CA ARG A 171 4.19 -14.47 11.40
C ARG A 171 5.69 -14.43 11.72
N LEU A 172 6.55 -14.17 10.73
CA LEU A 172 8.00 -14.01 10.95
C LEU A 172 8.25 -12.82 11.89
N ASN A 173 8.36 -13.09 13.19
CA ASN A 173 8.34 -12.10 14.26
C ASN A 173 9.70 -11.94 14.95
N SER A 174 10.78 -12.39 14.30
CA SER A 174 12.14 -12.19 14.80
C SER A 174 12.49 -10.70 14.85
N THR A 175 13.29 -10.33 15.84
CA THR A 175 13.88 -9.00 15.96
C THR A 175 15.26 -9.16 16.57
N GLU A 176 16.26 -8.62 15.90
CA GLU A 176 17.66 -8.75 16.28
C GLU A 176 18.33 -7.38 16.16
N ARG A 177 19.06 -6.98 17.19
CA ARG A 177 19.90 -5.79 17.15
C ARG A 177 21.31 -6.19 16.72
N THR A 178 21.67 -5.86 15.48
CA THR A 178 22.97 -6.23 14.90
C THR A 178 24.08 -5.21 15.21
N GLY A 179 23.74 -4.12 15.89
CA GLY A 179 24.67 -3.07 16.31
C GLY A 179 23.95 -1.79 16.78
N PRO A 180 24.69 -0.72 17.09
CA PRO A 180 24.09 0.58 17.41
C PRO A 180 23.23 1.10 16.26
N GLY A 181 21.94 1.32 16.52
CA GLY A 181 20.97 1.78 15.52
C GLY A 181 20.67 0.76 14.41
N ALA A 182 21.15 -0.47 14.53
CA ALA A 182 21.01 -1.53 13.52
C ALA A 182 19.98 -2.56 13.98
N TYR A 183 18.93 -2.76 13.19
CA TYR A 183 17.87 -3.70 13.53
C TYR A 183 17.54 -4.59 12.34
N ARG A 184 17.72 -5.91 12.47
CA ARG A 184 17.25 -6.90 11.51
C ARG A 184 15.94 -7.49 12.02
N VAL A 185 14.86 -7.31 11.27
CA VAL A 185 13.51 -7.57 11.75
C VAL A 185 12.74 -8.43 10.75
N GLY A 186 12.11 -9.50 11.24
CA GLY A 186 11.24 -10.37 10.46
C GLY A 186 10.06 -9.61 9.85
N SER A 187 9.67 -10.01 8.65
CA SER A 187 8.65 -9.31 7.85
C SER A 187 7.23 -9.38 8.42
N GLY A 188 6.95 -10.34 9.31
CA GLY A 188 5.70 -10.46 10.06
C GLY A 188 5.67 -9.61 11.35
N TYR A 189 6.79 -8.99 11.75
CA TYR A 189 6.85 -8.20 12.97
C TYR A 189 5.94 -6.96 12.90
N PRO A 190 5.20 -6.60 13.97
CA PRO A 190 4.35 -5.41 13.97
C PRO A 190 5.15 -4.11 13.75
N PHE A 191 4.83 -3.36 12.69
CA PHE A 191 5.59 -2.15 12.32
C PHE A 191 5.47 -1.03 13.38
N ASN A 192 4.28 -0.86 13.95
CA ASN A 192 4.08 0.07 15.05
C ASN A 192 4.88 -0.27 16.30
N ARG A 193 5.04 -1.57 16.60
CA ARG A 193 5.84 -2.01 17.73
C ARG A 193 7.31 -1.67 17.53
N LEU A 194 7.84 -1.96 16.33
CA LEU A 194 9.21 -1.60 15.98
C LEU A 194 9.48 -0.10 16.17
N GLY A 195 8.59 0.76 15.65
CA GLY A 195 8.71 2.21 15.84
C GLY A 195 8.76 2.63 17.31
N VAL A 196 7.90 2.04 18.17
CA VAL A 196 7.88 2.34 19.61
C VAL A 196 9.16 1.86 20.31
N GLU A 197 9.66 0.68 19.95
CA GLU A 197 10.89 0.12 20.52
C GLU A 197 12.10 0.98 20.13
N CYS A 198 12.28 1.31 18.85
CA CYS A 198 13.40 2.12 18.38
C CYS A 198 13.41 3.53 19.01
N SER A 199 12.26 4.20 19.10
CA SER A 199 12.18 5.52 19.75
C SER A 199 12.48 5.47 21.25
N ARG A 200 12.10 4.38 21.93
CA ARG A 200 12.41 4.16 23.35
C ARG A 200 13.90 3.91 23.56
N ASP A 201 14.53 3.20 22.63
CA ASP A 201 15.97 2.94 22.64
C ASP A 201 16.81 4.18 22.27
N GLY A 202 16.17 5.31 21.98
CA GLY A 202 16.85 6.57 21.65
C GLY A 202 17.33 6.65 20.21
N TYR A 203 16.62 6.01 19.28
CA TYR A 203 16.93 6.05 17.84
C TYR A 203 15.82 6.74 17.03
N SER A 204 16.24 7.53 16.05
CA SER A 204 15.43 8.28 15.10
C SER A 204 15.42 7.63 13.73
N GLY A 205 14.30 7.79 13.02
CA GLY A 205 14.05 7.26 11.68
C GLY A 205 12.72 6.49 11.57
N LEU A 206 12.17 6.01 12.68
CA LEU A 206 10.93 5.22 12.73
C LEU A 206 9.92 5.75 13.76
N GLU A 207 10.06 6.98 14.25
CA GLU A 207 9.12 7.60 15.19
C GLU A 207 7.69 7.61 14.61
N PHE A 208 7.57 7.88 13.31
CA PHE A 208 6.29 7.91 12.60
C PHE A 208 5.59 6.54 12.59
N ALA A 209 6.37 5.46 12.60
CA ALA A 209 5.87 4.10 12.50
C ALA A 209 5.04 3.71 13.73
N GLY A 210 5.27 4.34 14.90
CA GLY A 210 4.60 4.00 16.16
C GLY A 210 3.06 3.99 16.12
N GLY A 211 2.45 4.70 15.17
CA GLY A 211 1.00 4.63 14.95
C GLY A 211 0.58 3.75 13.76
N VAL A 212 1.48 3.41 12.84
CA VAL A 212 1.16 2.81 11.54
C VAL A 212 0.83 1.32 11.69
N PRO A 213 -0.41 0.89 11.37
CA PRO A 213 -0.78 -0.53 11.41
C PRO A 213 -0.05 -1.31 10.32
N GLY A 214 -0.03 -2.64 10.46
CA GLY A 214 0.64 -3.53 9.51
C GLY A 214 1.82 -4.26 10.11
N THR A 215 2.60 -4.87 9.21
CA THR A 215 3.86 -5.57 9.52
C THR A 215 5.03 -4.86 8.84
N VAL A 216 6.25 -5.15 9.27
CA VAL A 216 7.50 -4.63 8.68
C VAL A 216 7.57 -4.95 7.18
N GLY A 217 7.22 -6.17 6.76
CA GLY A 217 7.20 -6.56 5.35
C GLY A 217 6.18 -5.75 4.55
N GLY A 218 4.98 -5.54 5.09
CA GLY A 218 3.98 -4.69 4.45
C GLY A 218 4.43 -3.22 4.34
N ALA A 219 5.13 -2.71 5.36
CA ALA A 219 5.68 -1.36 5.36
C ALA A 219 6.77 -1.18 4.29
N ALA A 220 7.70 -2.14 4.16
CA ALA A 220 8.70 -2.14 3.10
C ALA A 220 8.05 -2.28 1.71
N PHE A 221 7.09 -3.20 1.55
CA PHE A 221 6.39 -3.42 0.30
C PHE A 221 5.64 -2.18 -0.20
N MET A 222 4.95 -1.46 0.70
CA MET A 222 4.19 -0.27 0.35
C MET A 222 5.01 1.03 0.41
N ASN A 223 6.27 0.97 0.84
CA ASN A 223 7.01 2.14 1.32
C ASN A 223 6.13 3.02 2.24
N ALA A 224 5.66 2.44 3.34
CA ALA A 224 4.75 3.10 4.25
C ALA A 224 5.39 4.39 4.78
N GLY A 225 4.62 5.46 4.85
CA GLY A 225 5.13 6.76 5.30
C GLY A 225 4.06 7.59 5.97
N ALA A 226 4.47 8.38 6.95
CA ALA A 226 3.61 9.32 7.66
C ALA A 226 4.45 10.45 8.25
N ASN A 227 3.83 11.61 8.47
CA ASN A 227 4.51 12.77 9.09
C ASN A 227 5.77 13.23 8.34
N GLY A 228 5.82 13.05 7.01
CA GLY A 228 6.96 13.46 6.17
C GLY A 228 8.15 12.49 6.20
N GLN A 229 7.99 11.31 6.80
CA GLN A 229 9.00 10.25 6.83
C GLN A 229 8.47 9.00 6.12
N GLU A 230 9.36 8.25 5.51
CA GLU A 230 9.07 7.02 4.79
C GLU A 230 9.92 5.86 5.30
N THR A 231 9.41 4.63 5.18
CA THR A 231 10.11 3.42 5.65
C THR A 231 11.45 3.28 4.93
N SER A 232 11.49 3.62 3.64
CA SER A 232 12.70 3.63 2.83
C SER A 232 13.79 4.56 3.34
N ASP A 233 13.51 5.54 4.21
CA ASP A 233 14.56 6.46 4.68
C ASP A 233 15.60 5.74 5.56
N CYS A 234 15.22 4.58 6.11
CA CYS A 234 16.05 3.83 7.06
C CYS A 234 16.36 2.39 6.65
N ILE A 235 15.84 1.91 5.50
CA ILE A 235 16.15 0.55 5.02
C ILE A 235 17.58 0.50 4.50
N GLU A 236 18.38 -0.40 5.09
CA GLU A 236 19.74 -0.74 4.68
C GLU A 236 19.76 -1.93 3.72
N SER A 237 18.99 -2.99 4.01
CA SER A 237 18.84 -4.15 3.14
C SER A 237 17.53 -4.89 3.37
N VAL A 238 17.11 -5.71 2.40
CA VAL A 238 15.91 -6.54 2.49
C VAL A 238 16.23 -7.96 2.05
N GLN A 239 15.94 -8.93 2.92
CA GLN A 239 15.98 -10.34 2.57
C GLN A 239 14.65 -10.77 1.98
N ILE A 240 14.67 -11.38 0.80
CA ILE A 240 13.50 -11.86 0.09
C ILE A 240 13.61 -13.35 -0.22
N SER A 241 12.47 -13.98 -0.50
CA SER A 241 12.38 -15.27 -1.18
C SER A 241 11.75 -15.07 -2.55
N THR A 242 12.24 -15.82 -3.53
CA THR A 242 11.64 -15.90 -4.86
C THR A 242 10.54 -16.97 -4.90
N THR A 243 9.72 -16.95 -5.94
CA THR A 243 8.72 -17.98 -6.25
C THR A 243 9.31 -19.37 -6.45
N GLN A 244 10.62 -19.50 -6.65
CA GLN A 244 11.31 -20.80 -6.73
C GLN A 244 11.79 -21.29 -5.35
N GLY A 245 11.73 -20.43 -4.33
CA GLY A 245 12.25 -20.71 -2.99
C GLY A 245 13.68 -20.21 -2.75
N TRP A 246 14.35 -19.61 -3.75
CA TRP A 246 15.67 -19.00 -3.54
C TRP A 246 15.61 -17.81 -2.60
N VAL A 247 16.55 -17.73 -1.67
CA VAL A 247 16.73 -16.57 -0.79
C VAL A 247 17.76 -15.62 -1.38
N ARG A 248 17.46 -14.32 -1.36
CA ARG A 248 18.36 -13.26 -1.79
C ARG A 248 18.34 -12.13 -0.77
N VAL A 249 19.46 -11.42 -0.65
CA VAL A 249 19.53 -10.14 0.06
C VAL A 249 19.71 -9.06 -0.99
N LEU A 250 18.85 -8.05 -0.94
CA LEU A 250 18.96 -6.84 -1.75
C LEU A 250 19.49 -5.73 -0.85
N ASP A 251 20.65 -5.20 -1.18
CA ASP A 251 21.23 -4.08 -0.45
C ASP A 251 20.61 -2.76 -0.90
N ARG A 252 20.96 -1.67 -0.22
CA ARG A 252 20.36 -0.36 -0.47
C ARG A 252 20.36 0.05 -1.94
N ASP A 253 21.46 -0.21 -2.64
CA ASP A 253 21.67 0.21 -4.02
C ASP A 253 20.80 -0.58 -5.01
N ASP A 254 20.33 -1.77 -4.62
CA ASP A 254 19.42 -2.60 -5.42
C ASP A 254 17.94 -2.22 -5.21
N LEU A 255 17.64 -1.36 -4.24
CA LEU A 255 16.29 -1.04 -3.82
C LEU A 255 15.84 0.31 -4.36
N THR A 256 14.85 0.29 -5.26
CA THR A 256 14.19 1.50 -5.74
C THR A 256 12.86 1.72 -5.02
N PHE A 257 12.71 2.88 -4.40
CA PHE A 257 11.50 3.32 -3.73
C PHE A 257 10.93 4.60 -4.35
N GLY A 258 9.64 4.81 -4.13
CA GLY A 258 8.95 6.06 -4.44
C GLY A 258 7.72 6.24 -3.56
N TYR A 259 6.95 7.29 -3.81
CA TYR A 259 5.73 7.56 -3.03
C TYR A 259 4.75 6.39 -3.13
N ARG A 260 4.57 5.68 -2.01
CA ARG A 260 3.74 4.46 -1.90
C ARG A 260 4.13 3.33 -2.86
N ARG A 261 5.40 3.31 -3.30
CA ARG A 261 5.92 2.38 -4.29
C ARG A 261 7.26 1.81 -3.83
N SER A 262 7.47 0.54 -4.14
CA SER A 262 8.74 -0.16 -3.99
C SER A 262 9.00 -1.04 -5.21
N CYS A 263 10.25 -1.42 -5.44
CA CYS A 263 10.64 -2.38 -6.47
C CYS A 263 9.94 -3.75 -6.32
N PHE A 264 9.53 -4.10 -5.10
CA PHE A 264 8.82 -5.35 -4.80
C PHE A 264 7.46 -5.47 -5.51
N GLN A 265 6.81 -4.35 -5.80
CA GLN A 265 5.53 -4.34 -6.51
C GLN A 265 5.69 -4.80 -7.96
N GLU A 266 6.86 -4.55 -8.56
CA GLU A 266 7.16 -4.81 -9.97
C GLU A 266 8.02 -6.05 -10.19
N MET A 267 8.72 -6.52 -9.15
CA MET A 267 9.53 -7.73 -9.16
C MET A 267 8.70 -8.99 -9.49
N GLU A 268 8.98 -9.60 -10.63
CA GLU A 268 8.18 -10.73 -11.13
C GLU A 268 8.38 -12.01 -10.33
N ASP A 269 9.60 -12.30 -9.94
CA ASP A 269 9.95 -13.53 -9.26
C ASP A 269 9.82 -13.44 -7.73
N LEU A 270 9.38 -12.32 -7.16
CA LEU A 270 9.16 -12.17 -5.72
C LEU A 270 8.07 -13.14 -5.23
N ALA A 271 8.39 -13.92 -4.19
CA ALA A 271 7.40 -14.60 -3.39
C ALA A 271 7.09 -13.83 -2.11
N ALA A 272 8.10 -13.49 -1.33
CA ALA A 272 7.92 -12.84 -0.03
C ALA A 272 9.12 -12.01 0.41
N ILE A 273 8.86 -10.97 1.18
CA ILE A 273 9.86 -10.33 2.04
C ILE A 273 10.00 -11.19 3.30
N LEU A 274 11.21 -11.57 3.68
CA LEU A 274 11.52 -12.40 4.85
C LEU A 274 11.97 -11.56 6.05
N ALA A 275 12.88 -10.62 5.82
CA ALA A 275 13.38 -9.72 6.84
C ALA A 275 13.81 -8.38 6.23
N VAL A 276 13.80 -7.33 7.04
CA VAL A 276 14.24 -5.99 6.68
C VAL A 276 15.29 -5.53 7.69
N THR A 277 16.41 -5.02 7.20
CA THR A 277 17.47 -4.43 8.02
C THR A 277 17.33 -2.92 7.99
N PHE A 278 17.27 -2.31 9.16
CA PHE A 278 17.17 -0.87 9.34
C PHE A 278 18.45 -0.28 9.94
N ARG A 279 18.82 0.90 9.45
CA ARG A 279 19.88 1.74 9.99
C ARG A 279 19.27 3.05 10.50
N LEU A 280 19.33 3.26 11.82
CA LEU A 280 18.74 4.38 12.53
C LEU A 280 19.81 5.26 13.18
N THR A 281 19.46 6.50 13.46
CA THR A 281 20.39 7.51 13.99
C THR A 281 20.11 7.77 15.48
N PRO A 282 21.11 7.81 16.37
CA PRO A 282 20.90 8.20 17.76
C PRO A 282 20.19 9.55 17.89
N SER A 283 19.18 9.64 18.76
CA SER A 283 18.42 10.86 19.01
C SER A 283 17.74 10.83 20.38
N VAL A 284 18.07 11.80 21.21
CA VAL A 284 17.39 12.02 22.51
C VAL A 284 15.95 12.50 22.37
N SER A 285 15.56 12.99 21.19
CA SER A 285 14.24 13.55 20.93
C SER A 285 13.24 12.55 20.32
N ALA A 286 13.70 11.36 19.90
CA ALA A 286 12.88 10.39 19.17
C ALA A 286 11.59 10.02 19.91
N LEU A 287 11.69 9.75 21.22
CA LEU A 287 10.53 9.41 22.05
C LEU A 287 9.51 10.56 22.13
N GLU A 288 9.98 11.80 22.25
CA GLU A 288 9.10 12.98 22.30
C GLU A 288 8.40 13.21 20.96
N GLN A 289 9.13 13.11 19.85
CA GLN A 289 8.58 13.23 18.50
C GLN A 289 7.50 12.18 18.24
N GLN A 290 7.76 10.93 18.61
CA GLN A 290 6.78 9.86 18.50
C GLN A 290 5.49 10.17 19.28
N ARG A 291 5.60 10.68 20.53
CA ARG A 291 4.43 11.09 21.32
C ARG A 291 3.62 12.16 20.59
N ARG A 292 4.27 13.18 20.04
CA ARG A 292 3.61 14.24 19.25
C ARG A 292 2.88 13.66 18.02
N PHE A 293 3.50 12.72 17.30
CA PHE A 293 2.86 12.05 16.16
C PHE A 293 1.62 11.24 16.56
N LEU A 294 1.70 10.48 17.66
CA LEU A 294 0.58 9.70 18.18
C LEU A 294 -0.57 10.60 18.66
N GLU A 295 -0.26 11.71 19.33
CA GLU A 295 -1.27 12.71 19.73
C GLU A 295 -1.96 13.34 18.53
N ARG A 296 -1.20 13.74 17.50
CA ARG A 296 -1.78 14.25 16.25
C ARG A 296 -2.68 13.22 15.60
N ARG A 297 -2.24 11.95 15.56
CA ARG A 297 -3.02 10.85 14.97
C ARG A 297 -4.34 10.63 15.70
N ARG A 298 -4.34 10.64 17.05
CA ARG A 298 -5.56 10.52 17.86
C ARG A 298 -6.58 11.61 17.58
N LYS A 299 -6.13 12.83 17.28
CA LYS A 299 -7.01 13.97 16.97
C LYS A 299 -7.54 13.97 15.54
N SER A 300 -6.80 13.38 14.60
CA SER A 300 -7.05 13.54 13.15
C SER A 300 -7.55 12.30 12.44
N GLN A 301 -7.56 11.13 13.09
CA GLN A 301 -7.95 9.87 12.47
C GLN A 301 -9.03 9.14 13.28
N PRO A 302 -9.94 8.40 12.62
CA PRO A 302 -10.99 7.62 13.29
C PRO A 302 -10.42 6.35 13.94
N LEU A 303 -9.67 6.50 15.03
CA LEU A 303 -9.08 5.37 15.74
C LEU A 303 -10.16 4.48 16.36
N GLY A 304 -10.01 3.16 16.24
CA GLY A 304 -10.97 2.18 16.75
C GLY A 304 -12.07 1.81 15.75
N GLU A 305 -12.28 2.62 14.71
CA GLU A 305 -13.18 2.29 13.61
C GLU A 305 -12.51 1.29 12.64
N LYS A 306 -13.30 0.38 12.08
CA LYS A 306 -12.82 -0.60 11.09
C LYS A 306 -12.48 0.09 9.78
N SER A 307 -11.20 0.40 9.55
CA SER A 307 -10.68 1.04 8.33
C SER A 307 -9.35 0.44 7.88
N ALA A 308 -8.97 0.65 6.62
CA ALA A 308 -7.64 0.31 6.09
C ALA A 308 -6.71 1.53 5.96
N GLY A 309 -6.95 2.58 6.75
CA GLY A 309 -6.21 3.83 6.62
C GLY A 309 -6.75 4.72 5.48
N SER A 310 -5.85 5.50 4.89
CA SER A 310 -6.17 6.32 3.71
C SER A 310 -6.48 5.42 2.51
N VAL A 311 -7.63 5.64 1.88
CA VAL A 311 -8.07 4.87 0.71
C VAL A 311 -7.32 5.28 -0.55
N PHE A 312 -7.10 6.58 -0.72
CA PHE A 312 -6.43 7.14 -1.89
C PHE A 312 -5.06 7.70 -1.55
N ARG A 313 -4.15 7.60 -2.52
CA ARG A 313 -2.90 8.35 -2.54
C ARG A 313 -3.19 9.83 -2.72
N ASN A 314 -2.30 10.70 -2.26
CA ASN A 314 -2.41 12.11 -2.62
C ASN A 314 -2.10 12.29 -4.12
N PRO A 315 -2.93 13.01 -4.88
CA PRO A 315 -2.67 13.31 -6.28
C PRO A 315 -1.43 14.21 -6.42
N HIS A 316 -0.58 13.92 -7.41
CA HIS A 316 0.64 14.71 -7.66
C HIS A 316 0.37 16.00 -8.45
N ASP A 317 -0.75 16.03 -9.17
CA ASP A 317 -1.23 17.10 -10.04
C ASP A 317 -2.19 18.06 -9.33
N SER A 318 -2.30 17.99 -8.00
CA SER A 318 -3.16 18.87 -7.20
C SER A 318 -2.42 19.46 -6.00
N GLU A 319 -2.72 20.72 -5.68
CA GLU A 319 -2.29 21.36 -4.44
C GLU A 319 -3.06 20.85 -3.21
N MET A 320 -4.17 20.12 -3.42
CA MET A 320 -5.00 19.56 -2.37
C MET A 320 -4.72 18.08 -2.17
N SER A 321 -4.64 17.65 -0.91
CA SER A 321 -4.64 16.23 -0.57
C SER A 321 -5.95 15.55 -0.96
N ALA A 322 -5.91 14.22 -1.14
CA ALA A 322 -7.11 13.44 -1.43
C ALA A 322 -8.19 13.66 -0.37
N GLY A 323 -7.80 13.73 0.92
CA GLY A 323 -8.74 14.04 2.00
C GLY A 323 -9.43 15.40 1.85
N GLN A 324 -8.69 16.44 1.49
CA GLN A 324 -9.26 17.78 1.27
C GLN A 324 -10.20 17.81 0.06
N LEU A 325 -9.87 17.10 -1.02
CA LEU A 325 -10.73 16.97 -2.20
C LEU A 325 -12.07 16.32 -1.84
N ILE A 326 -12.02 15.19 -1.12
CA ILE A 326 -13.23 14.44 -0.70
C ILE A 326 -14.09 15.27 0.26
N GLU A 327 -13.45 15.97 1.20
CA GLU A 327 -14.13 16.86 2.14
C GLU A 327 -14.80 18.04 1.41
N LYS A 328 -14.08 18.72 0.53
CA LYS A 328 -14.64 19.83 -0.27
C LYS A 328 -15.67 19.35 -1.29
N ALA A 329 -15.66 18.08 -1.69
CA ALA A 329 -16.75 17.46 -2.43
C ALA A 329 -18.03 17.27 -1.60
N GLY A 330 -17.96 17.45 -0.28
CA GLY A 330 -19.10 17.28 0.62
C GLY A 330 -19.41 15.82 0.94
N LEU A 331 -18.40 14.95 0.89
CA LEU A 331 -18.59 13.49 0.98
C LEU A 331 -18.32 12.90 2.37
N LYS A 332 -17.89 13.69 3.36
CA LYS A 332 -17.82 13.22 4.75
C LYS A 332 -19.20 12.73 5.20
N GLY A 333 -19.22 11.57 5.87
CA GLY A 333 -20.48 10.96 6.33
C GLY A 333 -21.28 10.25 5.25
N PHE A 334 -20.91 10.36 3.97
CA PHE A 334 -21.63 9.70 2.89
C PHE A 334 -21.59 8.18 3.06
N LYS A 335 -22.75 7.54 2.84
CA LYS A 335 -22.95 6.10 3.04
C LYS A 335 -23.34 5.42 1.74
N LEU A 336 -22.87 4.19 1.57
CA LEU A 336 -23.33 3.29 0.52
C LEU A 336 -23.31 1.86 1.08
N GLY A 337 -24.48 1.23 1.19
CA GLY A 337 -24.63 -0.01 1.94
C GLY A 337 -24.11 0.13 3.38
N GLY A 338 -23.32 -0.85 3.84
CA GLY A 338 -22.68 -0.78 5.16
C GLY A 338 -21.45 0.14 5.25
N ALA A 339 -20.97 0.69 4.12
CA ALA A 339 -19.73 1.46 4.04
C ALA A 339 -20.00 2.96 4.21
N LYS A 340 -19.05 3.69 4.85
CA LYS A 340 -19.19 5.12 5.13
C LYS A 340 -17.86 5.86 5.01
N VAL A 341 -17.89 7.08 4.46
CA VAL A 341 -16.76 8.02 4.54
C VAL A 341 -16.68 8.57 5.96
N SER A 342 -15.52 8.49 6.60
CA SER A 342 -15.35 8.95 7.99
C SER A 342 -15.63 10.45 8.12
N GLU A 343 -16.36 10.82 9.17
CA GLU A 343 -16.59 12.21 9.58
C GLU A 343 -15.30 12.88 10.07
N VAL A 344 -14.38 12.09 10.63
CA VAL A 344 -13.13 12.59 11.21
C VAL A 344 -12.12 12.90 10.10
N HIS A 345 -11.91 11.95 9.18
CA HIS A 345 -10.93 12.08 8.11
C HIS A 345 -11.51 11.60 6.78
N ALA A 346 -11.73 12.50 5.82
CA ALA A 346 -12.47 12.18 4.58
C ALA A 346 -11.80 11.12 3.68
N ASN A 347 -10.47 10.95 3.76
CA ASN A 347 -9.78 9.87 3.05
C ASN A 347 -9.86 8.49 3.76
N PHE A 348 -10.54 8.38 4.90
CA PHE A 348 -10.71 7.11 5.62
C PHE A 348 -12.12 6.59 5.41
N PHE A 349 -12.24 5.40 4.85
CA PHE A 349 -13.54 4.75 4.68
C PHE A 349 -13.67 3.67 5.74
N ILE A 350 -14.82 3.62 6.39
CA ILE A 350 -15.05 2.76 7.54
C ILE A 350 -16.15 1.75 7.23
N ASN A 351 -15.92 0.54 7.71
CA ASN A 351 -16.96 -0.46 7.83
C ASN A 351 -17.82 -0.09 9.04
N PHE A 352 -18.91 0.63 8.79
CA PHE A 352 -19.76 1.20 9.82
C PHE A 352 -20.85 0.21 10.28
N ASP A 353 -21.38 -0.59 9.36
CA ASP A 353 -22.52 -1.48 9.63
C ASP A 353 -22.44 -2.75 8.77
N GLY A 354 -21.44 -3.59 9.02
CA GLY A 354 -21.31 -4.88 8.33
C GLY A 354 -21.14 -4.76 6.81
N SER A 355 -20.34 -3.78 6.35
CA SER A 355 -20.04 -3.55 4.93
C SER A 355 -19.62 -4.82 4.21
N THR A 356 -20.09 -4.96 2.98
CA THR A 356 -19.51 -5.89 2.01
C THR A 356 -18.36 -5.24 1.24
N SER A 357 -17.53 -6.06 0.58
CA SER A 357 -16.51 -5.59 -0.37
C SER A 357 -17.15 -4.82 -1.53
N ARG A 358 -18.36 -5.25 -1.94
CA ARG A 358 -19.17 -4.54 -2.94
C ARG A 358 -19.53 -3.13 -2.49
N ASP A 359 -19.99 -2.96 -1.26
CA ASP A 359 -20.33 -1.66 -0.70
C ASP A 359 -19.11 -0.73 -0.67
N MET A 360 -17.98 -1.25 -0.17
CA MET A 360 -16.74 -0.48 -0.06
C MET A 360 -16.23 -0.05 -1.44
N ARG A 361 -16.22 -0.95 -2.43
CA ARG A 361 -15.84 -0.62 -3.81
C ARG A 361 -16.80 0.36 -4.47
N GLY A 362 -18.11 0.21 -4.25
CA GLY A 362 -19.11 1.14 -4.73
C GLY A 362 -18.89 2.55 -4.18
N LEU A 363 -18.57 2.66 -2.89
CA LEU A 363 -18.24 3.93 -2.26
C LEU A 363 -16.96 4.53 -2.84
N ILE A 364 -15.91 3.73 -3.04
CA ILE A 364 -14.65 4.15 -3.67
C ILE A 364 -14.91 4.71 -5.08
N SER A 365 -15.66 4.00 -5.91
CA SER A 365 -16.01 4.44 -7.26
C SER A 365 -16.80 5.75 -7.24
N LEU A 366 -17.79 5.88 -6.36
CA LEU A 366 -18.60 7.10 -6.23
C LEU A 366 -17.73 8.30 -5.82
N VAL A 367 -16.82 8.12 -4.86
CA VAL A 367 -15.95 9.21 -4.42
C VAL A 367 -14.99 9.64 -5.54
N LYS A 368 -14.41 8.69 -6.29
CA LYS A 368 -13.59 9.00 -7.48
C LYS A 368 -14.38 9.84 -8.48
N GLU A 369 -15.60 9.41 -8.81
CA GLU A 369 -16.47 10.10 -9.76
C GLU A 369 -16.78 11.53 -9.31
N LYS A 370 -17.17 11.72 -8.04
CA LYS A 370 -17.55 13.05 -7.52
C LYS A 370 -16.37 14.00 -7.41
N VAL A 371 -15.19 13.51 -7.05
CA VAL A 371 -13.97 14.32 -7.02
C VAL A 371 -13.56 14.72 -8.44
N HIS A 372 -13.59 13.78 -9.39
CA HIS A 372 -13.30 14.09 -10.79
C HIS A 372 -14.29 15.09 -11.38
N GLN A 373 -15.60 14.90 -11.18
CA GLN A 373 -16.64 15.83 -11.66
C GLN A 373 -16.46 17.25 -11.12
N LYS A 374 -16.04 17.40 -9.86
CA LYS A 374 -15.97 18.70 -9.19
C LYS A 374 -14.64 19.41 -9.39
N PHE A 375 -13.54 18.67 -9.47
CA PHE A 375 -12.18 19.23 -9.46
C PHE A 375 -11.34 18.85 -10.68
N GLY A 376 -11.81 17.94 -11.53
CA GLY A 376 -11.03 17.40 -12.65
C GLY A 376 -9.86 16.50 -12.24
N VAL A 377 -9.75 16.15 -10.95
CA VAL A 377 -8.63 15.36 -10.41
C VAL A 377 -9.00 13.88 -10.37
N GLU A 378 -8.11 13.02 -10.85
CA GLU A 378 -8.25 11.57 -10.76
C GLU A 378 -7.63 11.04 -9.46
N LEU A 379 -8.44 10.38 -8.63
CA LEU A 379 -7.93 9.74 -7.41
C LEU A 379 -7.51 8.29 -7.68
N HIS A 380 -6.28 7.95 -7.26
CA HIS A 380 -5.74 6.60 -7.35
C HIS A 380 -5.76 5.92 -5.97
N GLU A 381 -6.16 4.65 -5.94
CA GLU A 381 -6.25 3.85 -4.72
C GLU A 381 -4.83 3.53 -4.17
N GLU A 382 -4.68 3.61 -2.85
CA GLU A 382 -3.54 3.05 -2.11
C GLU A 382 -3.86 1.63 -1.60
N VAL A 383 -5.12 1.42 -1.26
CA VAL A 383 -5.67 0.14 -0.80
C VAL A 383 -5.66 -0.90 -1.91
N ARG A 384 -5.42 -2.16 -1.52
CA ARG A 384 -5.32 -3.27 -2.48
C ARG A 384 -6.57 -4.12 -2.43
N TYR A 385 -7.26 -4.24 -3.56
CA TYR A 385 -8.36 -5.17 -3.70
C TYR A 385 -7.85 -6.55 -4.09
N VAL A 386 -8.26 -7.56 -3.33
CA VAL A 386 -7.95 -8.97 -3.57
C VAL A 386 -9.23 -9.63 -4.05
N SER A 387 -9.26 -9.97 -5.35
CA SER A 387 -10.41 -10.61 -5.98
C SER A 387 -10.50 -12.11 -5.66
N TYR A 388 -11.67 -12.70 -5.88
CA TYR A 388 -11.87 -14.14 -5.71
C TYR A 388 -11.09 -14.98 -6.74
N ASN A 389 -11.17 -14.57 -8.02
CA ASN A 389 -10.52 -15.23 -9.15
C ASN A 389 -9.22 -14.52 -9.45
N VAL A 390 -8.18 -14.83 -8.69
CA VAL A 390 -6.83 -14.36 -8.99
C VAL A 390 -6.25 -15.29 -10.05
N ILE A 391 -6.54 -15.00 -11.32
CA ILE A 391 -5.81 -15.59 -12.46
C ILE A 391 -4.43 -14.93 -12.60
N GLU A 392 -4.25 -13.72 -12.05
CA GLU A 392 -3.02 -12.94 -12.08
C GLU A 392 -2.55 -12.59 -10.67
N ARG A 393 -1.37 -13.11 -10.29
CA ARG A 393 -0.65 -12.89 -9.01
C ARG A 393 -1.09 -11.61 -8.27
N VAL A 394 -1.94 -11.74 -7.25
CA VAL A 394 -2.04 -10.70 -6.23
C VAL A 394 -0.71 -10.75 -5.47
N ARG A 395 0.24 -9.93 -5.92
CA ARG A 395 1.50 -9.66 -5.21
C ARG A 395 1.23 -8.90 -3.94
#